data_AF-A0A5P1ELQ5-F1
#
_entry.id   AF-A0A5P1ELQ5-F1
#
_cell.length_a   1.000
_cell.length_b   1.000
_cell.length_c   1.000
_cell.angle_alpha   90.00
_cell.angle_beta   90.00
_cell.angle_gamma   90.00
#
_symmetry.space_group_name_H-M   'P 1'
#
loop_
_entity.id
_entity.type
_entity.pdbx_description
1 polymer ?
#
loop_
_entity_poly.entity_id
_entity_poly.type
_entity_poly.pdbx_seq_one_letter_code
_entity_poly.pdbx_strand_id
1 'polypeptide(L)'
;MDRAVYLHRFTEETDWYNEVVLTALLPGWAWNLSPGPLEPGLANEPLDGLLSASPHVMCLFLIPTHFVTHVALIFIETLWTTNIHDCIHGDIWPIMGAGYHTIHHTTYRHNYGHFTILMDWMFGTLRYPEEEANKAR
;
A
#
# COMPACT_ATOMS: atom_id res chain seq x y z
N MET A 1 29.40 -7.71 -6.92
CA MET A 1 28.90 -7.09 -8.17
C MET A 1 29.13 -5.60 -8.05
N ASP A 2 29.65 -4.96 -9.09
CA ASP A 2 30.01 -3.54 -9.01
C ASP A 2 28.76 -2.66 -8.92
N ARG A 3 28.80 -1.60 -8.09
CA ARG A 3 27.62 -0.77 -7.77
C ARG A 3 27.00 -0.16 -9.03
N ALA A 4 27.84 0.24 -9.98
CA ALA A 4 27.41 0.81 -11.25
C ALA A 4 26.63 -0.21 -12.11
N VAL A 5 27.06 -1.47 -12.09
CA VAL A 5 26.42 -2.56 -12.84
C VAL A 5 25.08 -2.95 -12.20
N TYR A 6 25.02 -2.97 -10.87
CA TYR A 6 23.75 -3.17 -10.15
C TYR A 6 22.76 -2.05 -10.42
N LEU A 7 23.20 -0.79 -10.31
CA LEU A 7 22.34 0.38 -10.55
C LEU A 7 21.83 0.44 -11.98
N HIS A 8 22.69 0.21 -12.98
CA HIS A 8 22.29 0.20 -14.39
C HIS A 8 21.24 -0.87 -14.68
N ARG A 9 21.46 -2.08 -14.15
CA ARG A 9 20.54 -3.20 -14.33
C ARG A 9 19.22 -2.99 -13.59
N PHE A 10 19.28 -2.40 -12.39
CA PHE A 10 18.10 -2.02 -11.63
C PHE A 10 17.27 -0.97 -12.37
N THR A 11 17.90 0.09 -12.90
CA THR A 11 17.21 1.11 -13.72
C THR A 11 16.62 0.52 -15.00
N GLU A 12 17.35 -0.33 -15.73
CA GLU A 12 16.79 -0.98 -16.93
C GLU A 12 15.61 -1.91 -16.60
N GLU A 13 15.64 -2.60 -15.46
CA GLU A 13 14.58 -3.52 -15.05
C GLU A 13 13.34 -2.79 -14.49
N THR A 14 13.51 -1.60 -13.88
CA THR A 14 12.41 -0.81 -13.32
C THR A 14 11.87 0.27 -14.27
N ASP A 15 12.62 0.67 -15.30
CA ASP A 15 12.22 1.73 -16.23
C ASP A 15 10.92 1.39 -16.98
N TRP A 16 10.74 0.13 -17.39
CA TRP A 16 9.51 -0.32 -18.05
C TRP A 16 8.30 -0.35 -17.10
N TYR A 17 8.50 -0.77 -15.84
CA TYR A 17 7.44 -0.77 -14.83
C TYR A 17 7.03 0.65 -14.46
N ASN A 18 8.03 1.52 -14.28
CA ASN A 18 7.86 2.94 -14.06
C ASN A 18 7.14 3.60 -15.24
N GLU A 19 7.49 3.25 -16.48
CA GLU A 19 6.77 3.74 -17.66
C GLU A 19 5.30 3.29 -17.68
N VAL A 20 4.99 2.03 -17.40
CA VAL A 20 3.61 1.53 -17.47
C VAL A 20 2.73 2.05 -16.33
N VAL A 21 3.24 2.05 -15.09
CA VAL A 21 2.47 2.44 -13.89
C VAL A 21 2.35 3.96 -13.78
N LEU A 22 3.43 4.68 -14.05
CA LEU A 22 3.47 6.12 -13.85
C LEU A 22 2.76 6.87 -15.01
N THR A 23 2.84 6.36 -16.25
CA THR A 23 2.10 6.94 -17.38
C THR A 23 0.58 6.71 -17.28
N ALA A 24 0.15 5.70 -16.51
CA ALA A 24 -1.26 5.46 -16.20
C ALA A 24 -1.84 6.45 -15.18
N LEU A 25 -0.99 7.11 -14.37
CA LEU A 25 -1.41 7.95 -13.24
C LEU A 25 -1.25 9.45 -13.50
N LEU A 26 -0.29 9.89 -14.31
CA LEU A 26 -0.07 11.32 -14.59
C LEU A 26 0.41 11.59 -16.03
N PRO A 27 -0.06 12.67 -16.68
CA PRO A 27 0.49 13.12 -17.97
C PRO A 27 1.94 13.62 -17.81
N GLY A 28 2.79 13.35 -18.80
CA GLY A 28 4.25 13.47 -18.71
C GLY A 28 4.84 14.84 -18.36
N TRP A 29 4.03 15.91 -18.33
CA TRP A 29 4.46 17.22 -17.83
C TRP A 29 4.52 17.29 -16.30
N ALA A 30 3.78 16.42 -15.59
CA ALA A 30 3.82 16.32 -14.14
C ALA A 30 5.16 15.77 -13.62
N TRP A 31 5.90 15.03 -14.46
CA TRP A 31 7.25 14.54 -14.15
C TRP A 31 8.27 15.66 -13.95
N ASN A 32 8.12 16.78 -14.66
CA ASN A 32 9.05 17.91 -14.57
C ASN A 32 8.78 18.83 -13.38
N LEU A 33 7.73 18.56 -12.58
CA LEU A 33 7.33 19.39 -11.44
C LEU A 33 7.62 18.75 -10.08
N SER A 34 8.00 17.47 -10.03
CA SER A 34 8.33 16.85 -8.74
C SER A 34 9.81 17.02 -8.42
N PRO A 35 10.18 17.70 -7.31
CA PRO A 35 11.46 17.39 -6.69
C PRO A 35 11.40 15.92 -6.24
N GLY A 36 12.50 15.17 -6.36
CA GLY A 36 12.53 13.80 -5.81
C GLY A 36 12.31 13.78 -4.29
N PRO A 37 12.32 12.62 -3.62
CA PRO A 37 12.02 11.26 -4.02
C PRO A 37 10.59 10.90 -3.57
N LEU A 38 9.65 10.69 -4.49
CA LEU A 38 8.43 9.95 -4.15
C LEU A 38 8.65 8.43 -4.16
N GLU A 39 9.88 8.00 -4.44
CA GLU A 39 10.34 6.65 -4.14
C GLU A 39 11.09 6.64 -2.80
N PRO A 40 10.37 6.33 -1.72
CA PRO A 40 10.97 5.48 -0.71
C PRO A 40 9.98 4.40 -0.29
N GLY A 41 10.29 3.15 -0.61
CA GLY A 41 9.96 2.01 0.25
C GLY A 41 8.48 1.80 0.57
N LEU A 42 7.72 1.24 -0.37
CA LEU A 42 6.76 0.22 0.04
C LEU A 42 7.60 -0.95 0.55
N ALA A 43 7.72 -1.08 1.87
CA ALA A 43 8.69 -1.87 2.61
C ALA A 43 8.58 -3.38 2.40
N ASN A 44 8.86 -3.83 1.18
CA ASN A 44 8.82 -5.21 0.74
C ASN A 44 10.03 -5.48 -0.16
N GLU A 45 10.56 -6.71 -0.15
CA GLU A 45 11.48 -7.17 -1.18
C GLU A 45 10.88 -6.84 -2.58
N PRO A 46 11.67 -6.45 -3.60
CA PRO A 46 11.15 -6.09 -4.91
C PRO A 46 10.19 -7.15 -5.50
N LEU A 47 10.45 -8.43 -5.18
CA LEU A 47 9.61 -9.56 -5.54
C LEU A 47 8.24 -9.54 -4.83
N ASP A 48 8.20 -9.20 -3.54
CA ASP A 48 6.96 -9.12 -2.76
C ASP A 48 6.07 -7.97 -3.26
N GLY A 49 6.69 -6.84 -3.66
CA GLY A 49 5.99 -5.77 -4.37
C GLY A 49 5.36 -6.23 -5.69
N LEU A 50 6.12 -6.97 -6.51
CA LEU A 50 5.62 -7.50 -7.79
C LEU A 50 4.50 -8.53 -7.58
N LEU A 51 4.65 -9.43 -6.62
CA LEU A 51 3.67 -10.47 -6.32
C LEU A 51 2.39 -9.89 -5.73
N SER A 52 2.47 -8.86 -4.89
CA SER A 52 1.30 -8.15 -4.36
C SER A 52 0.56 -7.32 -5.42
N ALA A 53 1.26 -6.80 -6.44
CA ALA A 53 0.64 -6.12 -7.58
C ALA A 53 0.03 -7.10 -8.61
N SER A 54 0.53 -8.34 -8.69
CA SER A 54 0.11 -9.31 -9.71
C SER A 54 -1.40 -9.60 -9.77
N PRO A 55 -2.17 -9.70 -8.64
CA PRO A 55 -3.61 -9.94 -8.72
C PRO A 55 -4.35 -8.77 -9.34
N HIS A 56 -3.89 -7.54 -9.12
CA HIS A 56 -4.49 -6.34 -9.72
C HIS A 56 -4.32 -6.33 -11.24
N VAL A 57 -3.15 -6.72 -11.73
CA VAL A 57 -2.88 -6.85 -13.17
C VAL A 57 -3.65 -8.03 -13.77
N MET A 58 -3.73 -9.17 -13.10
CA MET A 58 -4.49 -10.33 -13.57
C MET A 58 -6.00 -10.04 -13.64
N CYS A 59 -6.55 -9.29 -12.69
CA CYS A 59 -7.96 -8.92 -12.67
C CYS A 59 -8.38 -8.07 -13.88
N LEU A 60 -7.47 -7.28 -14.50
CA LEU A 60 -7.76 -6.54 -15.73
C LEU A 60 -8.16 -7.45 -16.91
N PHE A 61 -7.64 -8.68 -16.94
CA PHE A 61 -7.93 -9.64 -18.01
C PHE A 61 -9.15 -10.51 -17.72
N LEU A 62 -9.51 -10.67 -16.44
CA LEU A 62 -10.63 -11.51 -16.00
C LEU A 62 -11.94 -10.73 -15.86
N ILE A 63 -11.86 -9.47 -15.44
CA ILE A 63 -13.01 -8.62 -15.15
C ILE A 63 -12.92 -7.38 -16.03
N PRO A 64 -13.85 -7.18 -16.99
CA PRO A 64 -13.88 -5.97 -17.79
C PRO A 64 -14.13 -4.78 -16.88
N THR A 65 -13.08 -4.00 -16.64
CA THR A 65 -13.07 -2.87 -15.71
C THR A 65 -12.76 -1.59 -16.49
N HIS A 66 -13.51 -0.52 -16.24
CA HIS A 66 -13.19 0.77 -16.85
C HIS A 66 -11.82 1.27 -16.38
N PHE A 67 -10.99 1.74 -17.31
CA PHE A 67 -9.63 2.20 -17.03
C PHE A 67 -9.56 3.22 -15.89
N VAL A 68 -10.46 4.21 -15.89
CA VAL A 68 -10.55 5.24 -14.84
C VAL A 68 -10.84 4.63 -13.47
N THR A 69 -11.74 3.64 -13.40
CA THR A 69 -12.05 2.94 -12.15
C THR A 69 -10.84 2.20 -11.63
N HIS A 70 -10.10 1.52 -12.50
CA HIS A 70 -8.89 0.80 -12.11
C HIS A 70 -7.82 1.74 -11.54
N VAL A 71 -7.54 2.86 -12.22
CA VAL A 71 -6.60 3.88 -11.77
C VAL A 71 -7.04 4.49 -10.43
N ALA A 72 -8.33 4.78 -10.28
CA ALA A 72 -8.88 5.32 -9.03
C ALA A 72 -8.74 4.32 -7.85
N LEU A 73 -8.96 3.03 -8.09
CA LEU A 73 -8.79 1.99 -7.07
C LEU A 73 -7.33 1.88 -6.62
N ILE A 74 -6.36 1.87 -7.55
CA ILE A 74 -4.93 1.86 -7.22
C ILE A 74 -4.53 3.10 -6.42
N PHE A 75 -5.07 4.27 -6.78
CA PHE A 75 -4.80 5.51 -6.05
C PHE A 75 -5.33 5.44 -4.61
N ILE A 76 -6.57 4.95 -4.42
CA ILE A 76 -7.16 4.76 -3.08
C ILE A 76 -6.35 3.76 -2.26
N GLU A 77 -5.90 2.66 -2.87
CA GLU A 77 -5.06 1.66 -2.22
C GLU A 77 -3.71 2.24 -1.77
N THR A 78 -3.10 3.09 -2.59
CA THR A 78 -1.86 3.81 -2.23
C THR A 78 -2.08 4.76 -1.04
N LEU A 79 -3.18 5.51 -1.05
CA LEU A 79 -3.53 6.41 0.07
C LEU A 79 -3.75 5.63 1.37
N TRP A 80 -4.50 4.52 1.28
CA TRP A 80 -4.75 3.66 2.43
C TRP A 80 -3.46 3.01 2.94
N THR A 81 -2.61 2.48 2.06
CA THR A 81 -1.32 1.88 2.41
C THR A 81 -0.45 2.88 3.17
N THR A 82 -0.43 4.13 2.70
CA THR A 82 0.24 5.21 3.44
C THR A 82 -0.38 5.40 4.82
N ASN A 83 -1.72 5.45 4.93
CA ASN A 83 -2.41 5.65 6.20
C ASN A 83 -2.19 4.55 7.26
N ILE A 84 -1.99 3.30 6.85
CA ILE A 84 -1.71 2.21 7.80
C ILE A 84 -0.22 2.09 8.18
N HIS A 85 0.68 2.70 7.40
CA HIS A 85 2.12 2.66 7.60
C HIS A 85 2.74 4.00 8.02
N ASP A 86 1.98 5.10 8.06
CA ASP A 86 2.46 6.44 8.42
C ASP A 86 2.77 6.63 9.92
N CYS A 87 2.63 5.57 10.74
CA CYS A 87 2.81 5.58 12.19
C CYS A 87 1.94 6.61 12.93
N ILE A 88 0.95 7.23 12.27
CA ILE A 88 0.05 8.24 12.84
C ILE A 88 -1.32 7.60 13.00
N HIS A 89 -1.68 7.28 14.24
CA HIS A 89 -3.00 6.77 14.53
C HIS A 89 -4.01 7.93 14.69
N GLY A 90 -4.78 8.19 13.63
CA GLY A 90 -5.78 9.27 13.62
C GLY A 90 -7.09 8.98 14.38
N ASP A 91 -7.27 7.76 14.92
CA ASP A 91 -8.47 7.30 15.64
C ASP A 91 -9.82 7.69 14.99
N ILE A 92 -9.97 7.38 13.70
CA ILE A 92 -11.19 7.68 12.95
C ILE A 92 -11.99 6.38 12.78
N TRP A 93 -13.03 6.18 13.59
CA TRP A 93 -13.92 5.03 13.42
C TRP A 93 -14.84 5.21 12.18
N PRO A 94 -15.01 4.19 11.29
CA PRO A 94 -14.51 2.82 11.36
C PRO A 94 -13.34 2.53 10.37
N ILE A 95 -12.39 3.45 10.19
CA ILE A 95 -11.26 3.30 9.25
C ILE A 95 -10.14 2.45 9.88
N MET A 96 -9.57 1.53 9.10
CA MET A 96 -8.36 0.80 9.48
C MET A 96 -7.14 1.72 9.35
N GLY A 97 -6.57 2.14 10.48
CA GLY A 97 -5.37 2.98 10.53
C GLY A 97 -4.17 2.30 11.20
N ALA A 98 -3.04 3.00 11.29
CA ALA A 98 -1.76 2.44 11.73
C ALA A 98 -1.80 1.68 13.08
N GLY A 99 -2.52 2.19 14.08
CA GLY A 99 -2.66 1.53 15.39
C GLY A 99 -3.35 0.17 15.32
N TYR A 100 -4.48 0.08 14.62
CA TYR A 100 -5.22 -1.18 14.45
C TYR A 100 -4.41 -2.20 13.64
N HIS A 101 -3.73 -1.73 12.58
CA HIS A 101 -2.83 -2.54 11.75
C HIS A 101 -1.61 -3.05 12.52
N THR A 102 -1.07 -2.25 13.44
CA THR A 102 0.02 -2.68 14.34
C THR A 102 -0.45 -3.82 15.25
N ILE A 103 -1.66 -3.75 15.80
CA ILE A 103 -2.23 -4.86 16.61
C ILE A 103 -2.41 -6.13 15.76
N HIS A 104 -2.82 -5.98 14.50
CA HIS A 104 -2.92 -7.10 13.57
C HIS A 104 -1.57 -7.84 13.42
N HIS A 105 -0.48 -7.11 13.15
CA HIS A 105 0.85 -7.70 13.00
C HIS A 105 1.51 -8.17 14.29
N THR A 106 1.10 -7.66 15.45
CA THR A 106 1.67 -8.10 16.74
C THR A 106 0.92 -9.30 17.32
N THR A 107 -0.40 -9.36 17.18
CA THR A 107 -1.22 -10.43 17.75
C THR A 107 -1.56 -11.54 16.78
N TYR A 108 -1.55 -11.27 15.46
CA TYR A 108 -1.94 -12.18 14.37
C TYR A 108 -3.33 -12.83 14.53
N ARG A 109 -4.16 -12.30 15.43
CA ARG A 109 -5.46 -12.89 15.81
C ARG A 109 -6.63 -11.90 15.81
N HIS A 110 -6.37 -10.64 15.51
CA HIS A 110 -7.32 -9.53 15.64
C HIS A 110 -7.16 -8.54 14.47
N ASN A 111 -8.15 -7.67 14.29
CA ASN A 111 -8.13 -6.56 13.33
C ASN A 111 -7.79 -6.99 11.88
N TYR A 112 -8.57 -7.91 11.32
CA TYR A 112 -8.35 -8.48 9.98
C TYR A 112 -8.86 -7.60 8.83
N GLY A 113 -9.65 -6.57 9.12
CA GLY A 113 -10.20 -5.69 8.13
C GLY A 113 -9.12 -5.00 7.27
N HIS A 114 -9.38 -4.84 5.97
CA HIS A 114 -8.42 -4.19 5.08
C HIS A 114 -8.57 -2.67 5.17
N PHE A 115 -9.62 -2.09 4.57
CA PHE A 115 -9.86 -0.64 4.64
C PHE A 115 -10.57 -0.16 5.91
N THR A 116 -11.35 -1.05 6.55
CA THR A 116 -12.22 -0.69 7.67
C THR A 116 -12.20 -1.75 8.74
N ILE A 117 -12.48 -1.35 9.98
CA ILE A 117 -12.62 -2.25 11.14
C ILE A 117 -14.05 -2.77 11.35
N LEU A 118 -14.95 -2.52 10.38
CA LEU A 118 -16.38 -2.86 10.50
C LEU A 118 -16.61 -4.36 10.68
N MET A 119 -15.91 -5.19 9.90
CA MET A 119 -16.05 -6.64 10.01
C MET A 119 -15.51 -7.14 11.35
N ASP A 120 -14.39 -6.58 11.83
CA ASP A 120 -13.85 -6.92 13.14
C ASP A 120 -14.79 -6.53 14.28
N TRP A 121 -15.48 -5.40 14.14
CA TRP A 121 -16.50 -4.97 15.08
C TRP A 121 -17.71 -5.92 15.07
N MET A 122 -18.21 -6.30 13.89
CA MET A 122 -19.36 -7.19 13.76
C MET A 122 -19.09 -8.61 14.24
N PHE A 123 -17.87 -9.13 14.03
CA PHE A 123 -17.50 -10.50 14.37
C PHE A 123 -16.68 -10.62 15.66
N GLY A 124 -16.44 -9.52 16.37
CA GLY A 124 -15.82 -9.51 17.70
C GLY A 124 -14.30 -9.74 17.69
N THR A 125 -13.62 -9.55 16.56
CA THR A 125 -12.16 -9.61 16.44
C THR A 125 -11.48 -8.26 16.60
N LEU A 126 -12.25 -7.20 16.89
CA LEU A 126 -11.74 -5.84 17.07
C LEU A 126 -10.97 -5.65 18.39
N ARG A 127 -9.79 -5.05 18.29
CA ARG A 127 -8.97 -4.58 19.41
C ARG A 127 -8.58 -3.13 19.21
N TYR A 128 -8.88 -2.31 20.20
CA TYR A 128 -8.57 -0.88 20.19
C TYR A 128 -7.11 -0.63 20.62
N PRO A 129 -6.36 0.23 19.88
CA PRO A 129 -4.97 0.57 20.19
C PRO A 129 -4.75 1.10 21.61
N GLU A 130 -5.65 1.95 22.10
CA GLU A 130 -5.53 2.56 23.44
C GLU A 130 -5.68 1.53 24.56
N GLU A 131 -6.60 0.57 24.41
CA GLU A 131 -6.82 -0.49 25.39
C GLU A 131 -5.62 -1.44 25.46
N GLU A 132 -5.05 -1.80 24.31
CA GLU A 132 -3.88 -2.66 24.25
C GLU A 132 -2.62 -1.96 24.78
N ALA A 133 -2.45 -0.67 24.49
CA ALA A 133 -1.35 0.13 25.05
C ALA A 133 -1.44 0.21 26.59
N ASN A 134 -2.65 0.33 27.15
CA ASN A 134 -2.85 0.37 28.60
C ASN A 134 -2.61 -0.97 29.30
N LYS A 135 -2.84 -2.11 28.63
CA LYS A 135 -2.52 -3.45 29.18
C LYS A 135 -1.03 -3.75 29.20
N ALA A 136 -0.26 -3.11 28.32
CA ALA A 136 1.19 -3.29 28.22
C ALA A 136 1.98 -2.47 29.27
N ARG A 137 1.30 -1.65 30.08
CA ARG A 137 1.88 -0.78 31.10
C ARG A 137 1.64 -1.31 32.51
#